data_AF-A0A2W2EQ78-F1
#
_entry.id   AF-A0A2W2EQ78-F1
#
_cell.length_a   1.000
_cell.length_b   1.000
_cell.length_c   1.000
_cell.angle_alpha   90.00
_cell.angle_beta   90.00
_cell.angle_gamma   90.00
#
_symmetry.space_group_name_H-M   'P 1'
#
loop_
_entity.id
_entity.type
_entity.pdbx_description
1 polymer ?
#
loop_
_entity_poly.entity_id
_entity_poly.type
_entity_poly.pdbx_seq_one_letter_code
_entity_poly.pdbx_strand_id
1 'polypeptide(L)'
;PVPSDPDHAMVRVVDGLFRTLDKLELAVAVHRLFAEDPISLRTLAHKMLVERDALSQAQRTAEERVLHWLRSSESAPVTGHMFRLTEWLGAAATEEQLIGADPAHPVMVPSLRTPLWRVLVTLMPDRRLQDGWLVVGDIHGLQARTRQLLASAPPDADMVELMAELGIRAHSAKAWLDALPPEAAPERSAAQSSPAQPLPRRTPGANGHHHRGGQPIPPAPAGAIDPSAALATLSALSGGRSPMLHVAGTPSTPPPPLPSPSSDPRRWQRIEVTPEHLRGGPVPVPEGYAAQLGMRPGTLLSVTGPGDNAIVLVWQGQQPVFDSLQPVLMRLNARPGDQVYVTVDGYRLEAQLTG
;
A
#
# COMPACT_ATOMS: atom_id res chain seq x y z
N PRO A 1 -1.20 -41.39 26.61
CA PRO A 1 -0.22 -40.89 25.63
C PRO A 1 -0.95 -40.19 24.48
N VAL A 2 -1.04 -38.86 24.57
CA VAL A 2 -1.51 -38.02 23.45
C VAL A 2 -0.42 -38.13 22.37
N PRO A 3 -0.74 -38.40 21.10
CA PRO A 3 0.27 -38.46 20.06
C PRO A 3 0.99 -37.11 20.02
N SER A 4 2.30 -37.15 20.26
CA SER A 4 3.20 -36.03 19.99
C SER A 4 3.09 -35.70 18.51
N ASP A 5 2.45 -34.57 18.21
CA ASP A 5 2.25 -33.99 16.88
C ASP A 5 3.52 -34.13 16.03
N PRO A 6 3.42 -34.38 14.71
CA PRO A 6 4.58 -34.32 13.84
C PRO A 6 5.23 -32.95 14.03
N ASP A 7 6.47 -32.94 14.50
CA ASP A 7 7.26 -31.74 14.78
C ASP A 7 7.22 -30.80 13.57
N HIS A 8 6.31 -29.83 13.58
CA HIS A 8 6.19 -28.85 12.51
C HIS A 8 7.41 -27.94 12.59
N ALA A 9 8.49 -28.30 11.90
CA ALA A 9 9.79 -27.64 11.97
C ALA A 9 9.67 -26.12 11.76
N MET A 10 8.79 -25.70 10.85
CA MET A 10 8.50 -24.29 10.59
C MET A 10 7.86 -23.59 11.81
N VAL A 11 6.88 -24.22 12.47
CA VAL A 11 6.28 -23.70 13.70
C VAL A 11 7.34 -23.55 14.79
N ARG A 12 8.23 -24.55 14.94
CA ARG A 12 9.31 -24.51 15.93
C ARG A 12 10.31 -23.38 15.66
N VAL A 13 10.68 -23.16 14.40
CA VAL A 13 11.60 -22.09 13.99
C VAL A 13 10.99 -20.72 14.27
N VAL A 14 9.70 -20.53 13.93
CA VAL A 14 8.98 -19.28 14.24
C VAL A 14 8.81 -19.08 15.74
N ASP A 15 8.37 -20.10 16.49
CA ASP A 15 8.19 -20.04 17.95
C ASP A 15 9.51 -19.76 18.67
N GLY A 16 10.62 -20.30 18.15
CA GLY A 16 11.98 -20.08 18.66
C GLY A 16 12.33 -18.59 18.75
N LEU A 17 12.05 -17.80 17.70
CA LEU A 17 12.26 -16.35 17.72
C LEU A 17 11.52 -15.69 18.89
N PHE A 18 10.21 -15.94 19.01
CA PHE A 18 9.35 -15.25 19.98
C PHE A 18 9.65 -15.64 21.43
N ARG A 19 10.20 -16.84 21.67
CA ARG A 19 10.69 -17.24 23.00
C ARG A 19 11.88 -16.42 23.49
N THR A 20 12.64 -15.79 22.59
CA THR A 20 13.79 -14.95 22.95
C THR A 20 13.42 -13.50 23.26
N LEU A 21 12.16 -13.13 23.04
CA LEU A 21 11.68 -11.79 23.30
C LEU A 21 11.43 -11.60 24.80
N ASP A 22 11.63 -10.37 25.26
CA ASP A 22 11.25 -10.01 26.61
C ASP A 22 9.72 -9.95 26.79
N LYS A 23 9.26 -9.74 28.02
CA LYS A 23 7.83 -9.73 28.34
C LYS A 23 7.05 -8.63 27.60
N LEU A 24 7.65 -7.45 27.40
CA LEU A 24 7.00 -6.31 26.74
C LEU A 24 6.99 -6.51 25.22
N GLU A 25 8.11 -6.93 24.66
CA GLU A 25 8.27 -7.28 23.24
C GLU A 25 7.29 -8.39 22.84
N LEU A 26 7.21 -9.47 23.63
CA LEU A 26 6.29 -10.57 23.40
C LEU A 26 4.83 -10.11 23.50
N ALA A 27 4.49 -9.26 24.47
CA ALA A 27 3.14 -8.73 24.59
C ALA A 27 2.75 -7.86 23.38
N VAL A 28 3.68 -7.07 22.85
CA VAL A 28 3.46 -6.32 21.60
C VAL A 28 3.29 -7.27 20.42
N ALA A 29 4.12 -8.30 20.31
CA ALA A 29 4.01 -9.30 19.25
C ALA A 29 2.63 -9.98 19.25
N VAL A 30 2.16 -10.43 20.42
CA VAL A 30 0.89 -11.15 20.60
C VAL A 30 -0.33 -10.25 20.37
N HIS A 31 -0.34 -9.04 20.94
CA HIS A 31 -1.55 -8.21 20.98
C HIS A 31 -1.63 -7.16 19.87
N ARG A 32 -0.56 -6.99 19.08
CA ARG A 32 -0.50 -5.96 18.05
C ARG A 32 0.10 -6.45 16.74
N LEU A 33 1.35 -6.90 16.73
CA LEU A 33 2.02 -7.20 15.45
C LEU A 33 1.37 -8.39 14.74
N PHE A 34 1.09 -9.47 15.45
CA PHE A 34 0.54 -10.71 14.91
C PHE A 34 -0.89 -10.99 15.42
N ALA A 35 -1.55 -9.96 15.94
CA ALA A 35 -2.94 -10.05 16.38
C ALA A 35 -3.88 -9.95 15.18
N GLU A 36 -4.93 -10.75 15.19
CA GLU A 36 -6.06 -10.58 14.27
C GLU A 36 -6.70 -9.21 14.44
N ASP A 37 -7.04 -8.86 15.69
CA ASP A 37 -7.61 -7.57 16.07
C ASP A 37 -6.59 -6.79 16.91
N PRO A 38 -5.67 -6.05 16.26
CA PRO A 38 -4.61 -5.33 16.96
C PRO A 38 -5.19 -4.24 17.86
N ILE A 39 -4.82 -4.25 19.14
CA ILE A 39 -5.24 -3.19 20.06
C ILE A 39 -4.31 -1.98 19.99
N SER A 40 -4.81 -0.81 20.40
CA SER A 40 -4.00 0.39 20.48
C SER A 40 -2.89 0.24 21.53
N LEU A 41 -1.78 0.91 21.28
CA LEU A 41 -0.61 0.94 22.16
C LEU A 41 -0.95 1.51 23.55
N ARG A 42 -1.86 2.49 23.59
CA ARG A 42 -2.42 3.07 24.81
C ARG A 42 -3.25 2.05 25.61
N THR A 43 -4.08 1.27 24.91
CA THR A 43 -4.90 0.21 25.54
C THR A 43 -4.01 -0.87 26.13
N LEU A 44 -2.96 -1.29 25.42
CA LEU A 44 -2.01 -2.29 25.89
C LEU A 44 -1.22 -1.77 27.11
N ALA A 45 -0.74 -0.53 27.07
CA ALA A 45 -0.04 0.12 28.19
C ALA A 45 -0.87 0.11 29.48
N HIS A 46 -2.14 0.48 29.37
CA HIS A 46 -3.06 0.44 30.49
C HIS A 46 -3.28 -0.98 31.04
N LYS A 47 -3.48 -1.97 30.15
CA LYS A 47 -3.65 -3.38 30.56
C LYS A 47 -2.41 -3.95 31.26
N MET A 48 -1.23 -3.54 30.84
CA MET A 48 0.05 -4.03 31.37
C MET A 48 0.56 -3.24 32.57
N LEU A 49 -0.07 -2.11 32.91
CA LEU A 49 0.36 -1.17 33.95
C LEU A 49 1.79 -0.67 33.71
N VAL A 50 2.10 -0.32 32.45
CA VAL A 50 3.40 0.21 32.02
C VAL A 50 3.24 1.51 31.26
N GLU A 51 4.30 2.30 31.21
CA GLU A 51 4.33 3.53 30.41
C GLU A 51 4.21 3.23 28.91
N ARG A 52 3.47 4.09 28.20
CA ARG A 52 3.25 3.94 26.76
C ARG A 52 4.56 3.95 25.98
N ASP A 53 5.50 4.80 26.39
CA ASP A 53 6.77 4.97 25.68
C ASP A 53 7.66 3.72 25.82
N ALA A 54 7.57 3.00 26.95
CA ALA A 54 8.25 1.72 27.12
C ALA A 54 7.70 0.65 26.14
N LEU A 55 6.37 0.58 25.95
CA LEU A 55 5.79 -0.31 24.95
C LEU A 55 6.07 0.13 23.51
N SER A 56 6.15 1.44 23.26
CA SER A 56 6.55 1.95 21.94
C SER A 56 7.98 1.57 21.61
N GLN A 57 8.88 1.61 22.59
CA GLN A 57 10.24 1.12 22.40
C GLN A 57 10.27 -0.39 22.18
N ALA A 58 9.54 -1.16 23.01
CA ALA A 58 9.45 -2.61 22.86
C ALA A 58 8.88 -3.03 21.50
N GLN A 59 7.93 -2.27 20.93
CA GLN A 59 7.43 -2.51 19.58
C GLN A 59 8.54 -2.36 18.54
N ARG A 60 9.26 -1.22 18.56
CA ARG A 60 10.35 -0.99 17.60
C ARG A 60 11.41 -2.08 17.70
N THR A 61 11.82 -2.44 18.92
CA THR A 61 12.78 -3.52 19.14
C THR A 61 12.26 -4.87 18.63
N ALA A 62 10.98 -5.19 18.87
CA ALA A 62 10.39 -6.44 18.37
C ALA A 62 10.35 -6.48 16.82
N GLU A 63 9.94 -5.39 16.17
CA GLU A 63 9.94 -5.27 14.70
C GLU A 63 11.35 -5.41 14.12
N GLU A 64 12.33 -4.72 14.70
CA GLU A 64 13.75 -4.81 14.31
C GLU A 64 14.29 -6.23 14.47
N ARG A 65 13.94 -6.94 15.55
CA ARG A 65 14.36 -8.32 15.79
C ARG A 65 13.73 -9.28 14.78
N VAL A 66 12.45 -9.11 14.44
CA VAL A 66 11.80 -9.89 13.38
C VAL A 66 12.50 -9.66 12.04
N LEU A 67 12.75 -8.40 11.65
CA LEU A 67 13.44 -8.07 10.41
C LEU A 67 14.86 -8.61 10.36
N HIS A 68 15.60 -8.53 11.47
CA HIS A 68 16.95 -9.08 11.57
C HIS A 68 16.93 -10.61 11.43
N TRP A 69 16.00 -11.29 12.11
CA TRP A 69 15.84 -12.74 12.03
C TRP A 69 15.45 -13.21 10.62
N LEU A 70 14.57 -12.49 9.91
CA LEU A 70 14.23 -12.80 8.52
C LEU A 70 15.43 -12.75 7.56
N ARG A 71 16.50 -12.02 7.93
CA ARG A 71 17.76 -11.94 7.17
C ARG A 71 18.80 -12.95 7.64
N SER A 72 18.53 -13.70 8.69
CA SER A 72 19.46 -14.69 9.25
C SER A 72 19.30 -16.05 8.58
N SER A 73 20.30 -16.93 8.75
CA SER A 73 20.23 -18.31 8.28
C SER A 73 19.21 -19.17 9.06
N GLU A 74 18.84 -18.75 10.27
CA GLU A 74 17.87 -19.47 11.12
C GLU A 74 16.47 -19.45 10.50
N SER A 75 16.11 -18.36 9.82
CA SER A 75 14.80 -18.22 9.16
C SER A 75 14.74 -18.86 7.77
N ALA A 76 15.82 -19.47 7.27
CA ALA A 76 15.89 -20.03 5.92
C ALA A 76 14.75 -21.01 5.56
N PRO A 77 14.28 -21.91 6.46
CA PRO A 77 13.12 -22.74 6.18
C PRO A 77 11.83 -21.93 5.96
N VAL A 78 11.65 -20.85 6.73
CA VAL A 78 10.47 -19.99 6.69
C VAL A 78 10.50 -19.12 5.44
N THR A 79 11.62 -18.45 5.16
CA THR A 79 11.75 -17.57 3.99
C THR A 79 11.69 -18.35 2.68
N GLY A 80 12.32 -19.52 2.62
CA GLY A 80 12.20 -20.43 1.46
C GLY A 80 10.78 -20.94 1.25
N HIS A 81 10.03 -21.18 2.33
CA HIS A 81 8.61 -21.52 2.26
C HIS A 81 7.77 -20.35 1.76
N MET A 82 7.93 -19.16 2.34
CA MET A 82 7.22 -17.95 1.90
C MET A 82 7.44 -17.65 0.41
N PHE A 83 8.66 -17.83 -0.09
CA PHE A 83 8.95 -17.66 -1.52
C PHE A 83 8.11 -18.61 -2.40
N ARG A 84 8.12 -19.92 -2.10
CA ARG A 84 7.31 -20.90 -2.85
C ARG A 84 5.82 -20.65 -2.68
N LEU A 85 5.39 -20.27 -1.47
CA LEU A 85 4.01 -19.99 -1.14
C LEU A 85 3.50 -18.77 -1.92
N THR A 86 4.25 -17.67 -1.96
CA THR A 86 3.87 -16.46 -2.73
C THR A 86 3.81 -16.73 -4.23
N GLU A 87 4.72 -17.54 -4.76
CA GLU A 87 4.68 -17.98 -6.16
C GLU A 87 3.43 -18.81 -6.46
N TRP A 88 3.09 -19.75 -5.56
CA TRP A 88 1.91 -20.59 -5.69
C TRP A 88 0.62 -19.78 -5.56
N LEU A 89 0.49 -18.90 -4.57
CA LEU A 89 -0.72 -18.09 -4.35
C LEU A 89 -1.01 -17.12 -5.51
N GLY A 90 0.03 -16.61 -6.18
CA GLY A 90 -0.12 -15.60 -7.23
C GLY A 90 -0.67 -14.27 -6.70
N ALA A 91 -1.40 -13.52 -7.52
CA ALA A 91 -1.91 -12.18 -7.18
C ALA A 91 -3.15 -12.20 -6.29
N ALA A 92 -3.96 -13.26 -6.36
CA ALA A 92 -5.14 -13.46 -5.50
C ALA A 92 -5.33 -14.95 -5.20
N ALA A 93 -5.53 -15.26 -3.92
CA ALA A 93 -5.87 -16.58 -3.43
C ALA A 93 -6.82 -16.48 -2.24
N THR A 94 -7.61 -17.51 -2.01
CA THR A 94 -8.51 -17.58 -0.86
C THR A 94 -7.74 -17.94 0.41
N GLU A 95 -8.30 -17.57 1.56
CA GLU A 95 -7.80 -17.99 2.88
C GLU A 95 -7.72 -19.52 2.99
N GLU A 96 -8.72 -20.24 2.48
CA GLU A 96 -8.74 -21.70 2.50
C GLU A 96 -7.58 -22.30 1.69
N GLN A 97 -7.28 -21.74 0.52
CA GLN A 97 -6.12 -22.14 -0.28
C GLN A 97 -4.80 -21.86 0.44
N LEU A 98 -4.68 -20.70 1.09
CA LEU A 98 -3.53 -20.42 1.94
C LEU A 98 -3.41 -21.46 3.05
N ILE A 99 -4.47 -21.70 3.84
CA ILE A 99 -4.44 -22.66 4.95
C ILE A 99 -4.13 -24.07 4.46
N GLY A 100 -4.70 -24.48 3.32
CA GLY A 100 -4.51 -25.80 2.72
C GLY A 100 -3.17 -26.02 2.02
N ALA A 101 -2.36 -24.99 1.82
CA ALA A 101 -1.08 -25.10 1.10
C ALA A 101 0.00 -25.88 1.87
N ASP A 102 -0.07 -25.95 3.19
CA ASP A 102 0.88 -26.70 4.02
C ASP A 102 0.20 -27.20 5.32
N PRO A 103 0.41 -28.45 5.75
CA PRO A 103 -0.19 -28.97 6.98
C PRO A 103 0.23 -28.23 8.26
N ALA A 104 1.34 -27.48 8.24
CA ALA A 104 1.77 -26.66 9.37
C ALA A 104 1.02 -25.33 9.48
N HIS A 105 0.34 -24.87 8.43
CA HIS A 105 -0.38 -23.60 8.42
C HIS A 105 -1.45 -23.45 9.51
N PRO A 106 -2.36 -24.41 9.73
CA PRO A 106 -3.37 -24.30 10.79
C PRO A 106 -2.80 -24.48 12.20
N VAL A 107 -1.54 -24.90 12.33
CA VAL A 107 -0.93 -25.20 13.63
C VAL A 107 -0.60 -23.90 14.36
N MET A 108 -0.90 -23.88 15.66
CA MET A 108 -0.67 -22.71 16.51
C MET A 108 0.81 -22.52 16.82
N VAL A 109 1.31 -21.30 16.68
CA VAL A 109 2.61 -20.88 17.21
C VAL A 109 2.43 -20.61 18.72
N PRO A 110 3.00 -21.42 19.63
CA PRO A 110 2.68 -21.37 21.06
C PRO A 110 2.90 -20.00 21.72
N SER A 111 4.01 -19.34 21.42
CA SER A 111 4.36 -18.04 22.01
C SER A 111 3.41 -16.93 21.59
N LEU A 112 2.90 -16.99 20.35
CA LEU A 112 1.98 -15.98 19.80
C LEU A 112 0.51 -16.30 20.06
N ARG A 113 0.16 -17.58 20.22
CA ARG A 113 -1.22 -18.06 20.20
C ARG A 113 -1.96 -17.65 18.93
N THR A 114 -1.23 -17.64 17.83
CA THR A 114 -1.70 -17.32 16.47
C THR A 114 -1.35 -18.50 15.57
N PRO A 115 -2.25 -18.95 14.66
CA PRO A 115 -1.92 -19.99 13.71
C PRO A 115 -0.81 -19.52 12.75
N LEU A 116 0.05 -20.45 12.33
CA LEU A 116 1.22 -20.13 11.52
C LEU A 116 0.86 -19.35 10.25
N TRP A 117 -0.23 -19.69 9.56
CA TRP A 117 -0.64 -19.00 8.35
C TRP A 117 -0.87 -17.49 8.55
N ARG A 118 -1.44 -17.08 9.70
CA ARG A 118 -1.63 -15.65 10.01
C ARG A 118 -0.32 -14.94 10.30
N VAL A 119 0.60 -15.65 10.96
CA VAL A 119 1.96 -15.15 11.17
C VAL A 119 2.61 -14.90 9.81
N LEU A 120 2.54 -15.87 8.88
CA LEU A 120 3.10 -15.73 7.54
C LEU A 120 2.46 -14.57 6.76
N VAL A 121 1.14 -14.38 6.81
CA VAL A 121 0.45 -13.24 6.18
C VAL A 121 0.98 -11.91 6.69
N THR A 122 1.21 -11.79 7.99
CA THR A 122 1.76 -10.58 8.60
C THR A 122 3.19 -10.28 8.11
N LEU A 123 3.95 -11.32 7.77
CA LEU A 123 5.30 -11.19 7.21
C LEU A 123 5.31 -10.90 5.70
N MET A 124 4.16 -10.86 5.03
CA MET A 124 3.99 -10.55 3.60
C MET A 124 3.34 -9.17 3.41
N PRO A 125 4.11 -8.06 3.51
CA PRO A 125 3.55 -6.70 3.52
C PRO A 125 2.94 -6.27 2.18
N ASP A 126 3.27 -6.96 1.08
CA ASP A 126 2.71 -6.74 -0.25
C ASP A 126 1.27 -7.25 -0.37
N ARG A 127 0.81 -8.05 0.59
CA ARG A 127 -0.47 -8.75 0.55
C ARG A 127 -1.39 -8.30 1.66
N ARG A 128 -2.69 -8.29 1.34
CA ARG A 128 -3.76 -7.94 2.28
C ARG A 128 -4.76 -9.06 2.31
N LEU A 129 -5.08 -9.51 3.52
CA LEU A 129 -6.20 -10.40 3.76
C LEU A 129 -7.45 -9.54 3.96
N GLN A 130 -8.40 -9.65 3.04
CA GLN A 130 -9.67 -8.92 3.08
C GLN A 130 -10.79 -9.82 2.57
N ASP A 131 -11.88 -9.92 3.31
CA ASP A 131 -13.07 -10.69 2.92
C ASP A 131 -12.76 -12.15 2.51
N GLY A 132 -11.83 -12.80 3.22
CA GLY A 132 -11.37 -14.17 2.93
C GLY A 132 -10.43 -14.30 1.72
N TRP A 133 -9.98 -13.19 1.15
CA TRP A 133 -9.04 -13.13 0.04
C TRP A 133 -7.71 -12.55 0.46
N LEU A 134 -6.63 -13.25 0.13
CA LEU A 134 -5.28 -12.72 0.19
C LEU A 134 -4.91 -12.16 -1.19
N VAL A 135 -4.79 -10.84 -1.29
CA VAL A 135 -4.57 -10.11 -2.55
C VAL A 135 -3.29 -9.30 -2.50
N VAL A 136 -2.53 -9.27 -3.60
CA VAL A 136 -1.39 -8.36 -3.77
C VAL A 136 -1.91 -6.93 -4.01
N GLY A 137 -1.55 -6.01 -3.12
CA GLY A 137 -2.06 -4.64 -3.14
C GLY A 137 -3.48 -4.54 -2.59
N ASP A 138 -4.40 -3.96 -3.37
CA ASP A 138 -5.79 -3.74 -2.98
C ASP A 138 -6.78 -4.58 -3.79
N ILE A 139 -7.81 -5.12 -3.10
CA ILE A 139 -8.80 -5.99 -3.73
C ILE A 139 -9.61 -5.24 -4.80
N HIS A 140 -9.97 -3.98 -4.56
CA HIS A 140 -10.78 -3.20 -5.49
C HIS A 140 -10.04 -2.89 -6.80
N GLY A 141 -8.76 -2.56 -6.71
CA GLY A 141 -7.88 -2.31 -7.83
C GLY A 141 -7.66 -3.56 -8.67
N LEU A 142 -7.46 -4.73 -8.02
CA LEU A 142 -7.39 -5.99 -8.76
C LEU A 142 -8.72 -6.34 -9.42
N GLN A 143 -9.86 -6.13 -8.76
CA GLN A 143 -11.19 -6.32 -9.36
C GLN A 143 -11.42 -5.39 -10.54
N ALA A 144 -11.03 -4.11 -10.45
CA ALA A 144 -11.15 -3.15 -11.55
C ALA A 144 -10.32 -3.57 -12.77
N ARG A 145 -9.04 -3.97 -12.55
CA ARG A 145 -8.18 -4.51 -13.63
C ARG A 145 -8.76 -5.78 -14.24
N THR A 146 -9.33 -6.66 -13.42
CA THR A 146 -10.02 -7.88 -13.87
C THR A 146 -11.18 -7.54 -14.81
N ARG A 147 -12.05 -6.60 -14.41
CA ARG A 147 -13.17 -6.16 -15.25
C ARG A 147 -12.71 -5.51 -16.56
N GLN A 148 -11.68 -4.66 -16.49
CA GLN A 148 -11.12 -4.04 -17.68
C GLN A 148 -10.58 -5.08 -18.67
N LEU A 149 -9.89 -6.11 -18.16
CA LEU A 149 -9.37 -7.19 -18.99
C LEU A 149 -10.51 -7.99 -19.63
N LEU A 150 -11.53 -8.36 -18.85
CA LEU A 150 -12.71 -9.07 -19.34
C LEU A 150 -13.51 -8.25 -20.38
N ALA A 151 -13.61 -6.93 -20.21
CA ALA A 151 -14.29 -6.05 -21.16
C ALA A 151 -13.54 -5.93 -22.51
N SER A 152 -12.21 -6.06 -22.48
CA SER A 152 -11.38 -6.09 -23.70
C SER A 152 -11.21 -7.47 -24.32
N ALA A 153 -11.65 -8.53 -23.63
CA ALA A 153 -11.42 -9.89 -24.06
C ALA A 153 -12.38 -10.31 -25.19
N PRO A 154 -11.90 -11.10 -26.18
CA PRO A 154 -12.80 -11.73 -27.15
C PRO A 154 -13.75 -12.72 -26.47
N PRO A 155 -14.94 -12.98 -27.05
CA PRO A 155 -15.99 -13.79 -26.42
C PRO A 155 -15.58 -15.25 -26.18
N ASP A 156 -14.56 -15.73 -26.89
CA ASP A 156 -14.02 -17.08 -26.88
C ASP A 156 -12.63 -17.17 -26.22
N ALA A 157 -12.22 -16.13 -25.47
CA ALA A 157 -10.97 -16.13 -24.71
C ALA A 157 -10.97 -17.16 -23.58
N ASP A 158 -9.81 -17.79 -23.34
CA ASP A 158 -9.60 -18.62 -22.15
C ASP A 158 -9.50 -17.73 -20.91
N MET A 159 -10.50 -17.81 -20.04
CA MET A 159 -10.57 -17.02 -18.81
C MET A 159 -9.40 -17.31 -17.87
N VAL A 160 -8.86 -18.54 -17.85
CA VAL A 160 -7.72 -18.89 -16.99
C VAL A 160 -6.45 -18.23 -17.50
N GLU A 161 -6.27 -18.15 -18.82
CA GLU A 161 -5.15 -17.45 -19.44
C GLU A 161 -5.21 -15.94 -19.16
N LEU A 162 -6.39 -15.33 -19.29
CA LEU A 162 -6.61 -13.92 -18.91
C LEU A 162 -6.30 -13.68 -17.43
N MET A 163 -6.73 -14.56 -16.52
CA MET A 163 -6.41 -14.43 -15.10
C MET A 163 -4.91 -14.54 -14.83
N ALA A 164 -4.18 -15.36 -15.60
CA ALA A 164 -2.74 -15.49 -15.50
C ALA A 164 -2.01 -14.18 -15.86
N GLU A 165 -2.52 -13.37 -16.78
CA GLU A 165 -1.97 -12.03 -17.10
C GLU A 165 -2.00 -11.08 -15.89
N LEU A 166 -3.01 -11.23 -15.02
CA LEU A 166 -3.14 -10.49 -13.78
C LEU A 166 -2.34 -11.13 -12.62
N GLY A 167 -1.63 -12.23 -12.89
CA GLY A 167 -0.88 -13.00 -11.91
C GLY A 167 -1.76 -13.92 -11.05
N ILE A 168 -3.06 -14.03 -11.32
CA ILE A 168 -3.97 -14.92 -10.59
C ILE A 168 -3.76 -16.34 -11.11
N ARG A 169 -3.48 -17.29 -10.21
CA ARG A 169 -3.20 -18.68 -10.61
C ARG A 169 -4.47 -19.43 -10.98
N ALA A 170 -4.30 -20.47 -11.80
CA ALA A 170 -5.39 -21.31 -12.30
C ALA A 170 -6.28 -21.89 -11.18
N HIS A 171 -5.70 -22.28 -10.04
CA HIS A 171 -6.49 -22.81 -8.90
C HIS A 171 -7.35 -21.73 -8.22
N SER A 172 -6.98 -20.46 -8.31
CA SER A 172 -7.73 -19.32 -7.76
C SER A 172 -8.66 -18.67 -8.78
N ALA A 173 -8.40 -18.83 -10.08
CA ALA A 173 -9.09 -18.13 -11.16
C ALA A 173 -10.61 -18.28 -11.10
N LYS A 174 -11.12 -19.52 -10.95
CA LYS A 174 -12.56 -19.77 -10.86
C LYS A 174 -13.19 -19.07 -9.65
N ALA A 175 -12.62 -19.29 -8.46
CA ALA A 175 -13.12 -18.68 -7.23
C ALA A 175 -13.09 -17.14 -7.30
N TRP A 176 -12.06 -16.58 -7.96
CA TRP A 176 -11.91 -15.14 -8.12
C TRP A 176 -13.03 -14.56 -9.00
N LEU A 177 -13.30 -15.20 -10.15
CA LEU A 177 -14.36 -14.80 -11.06
C LEU A 177 -15.74 -14.90 -10.40
N ASP A 178 -15.99 -16.00 -9.67
CA ASP A 178 -17.24 -16.21 -8.93
C ASP A 178 -17.42 -15.18 -7.79
N ALA A 179 -16.32 -14.64 -7.25
CA ALA A 179 -16.32 -13.63 -6.20
C ALA A 179 -16.38 -12.17 -6.71
N LEU A 180 -16.38 -11.94 -8.03
CA LEU A 180 -16.51 -10.59 -8.57
C LEU A 180 -17.89 -10.02 -8.22
N PRO A 181 -17.97 -8.82 -7.61
CA PRO A 181 -19.26 -8.16 -7.40
C PRO A 181 -19.96 -7.99 -8.75
N PRO A 182 -21.26 -8.33 -8.86
CA PRO A 182 -22.03 -8.03 -10.06
C PRO A 182 -21.90 -6.55 -10.36
N GLU A 183 -21.81 -6.20 -11.64
CA GLU A 183 -21.71 -4.81 -12.06
C GLU A 183 -22.91 -4.06 -11.48
N ALA A 184 -22.67 -3.24 -10.47
CA ALA A 184 -23.66 -2.31 -9.99
C ALA A 184 -23.92 -1.40 -11.19
N ALA A 185 -25.03 -1.64 -11.89
CA ALA A 185 -25.61 -0.67 -12.80
C ALA A 185 -25.53 0.67 -12.06
N PRO A 186 -24.98 1.74 -12.68
CA PRO A 186 -24.79 2.99 -11.97
C PRO A 186 -26.13 3.34 -11.34
N GLU A 187 -26.16 3.41 -10.01
CA GLU A 187 -27.36 3.78 -9.28
C GLU A 187 -27.80 5.12 -9.87
N ARG A 188 -28.82 5.07 -10.74
CA ARG A 188 -29.62 6.25 -11.04
C ARG A 188 -30.21 6.60 -9.69
N SER A 189 -29.56 7.54 -9.03
CA SER A 189 -30.01 8.15 -7.79
C SER A 189 -31.47 8.52 -8.01
N ALA A 190 -32.37 7.66 -7.52
CA ALA A 190 -33.79 7.84 -7.64
C ALA A 190 -34.09 8.99 -6.70
N ALA A 191 -34.14 10.20 -7.28
CA ALA A 191 -34.61 11.40 -6.62
C ALA A 191 -36.09 11.22 -6.28
N GLN A 192 -36.38 10.51 -5.20
CA GLN A 192 -37.67 10.51 -4.55
C GLN A 192 -37.85 11.89 -3.91
N SER A 193 -38.55 12.76 -4.64
CA SER A 193 -38.93 14.09 -4.19
C SER A 193 -40.09 13.93 -3.20
N SER A 194 -39.81 14.10 -1.90
CA SER A 194 -40.85 14.38 -0.90
C SER A 194 -41.09 15.90 -0.85
N PRO A 195 -42.35 16.38 -0.89
CA PRO A 195 -42.64 17.80 -0.84
C PRO A 195 -42.45 18.37 0.58
N ALA A 196 -41.96 19.61 0.63
CA ALA A 196 -41.56 20.33 1.83
C ALA A 196 -42.74 20.70 2.75
N GLN A 197 -42.54 20.49 4.06
CA GLN A 197 -43.39 21.05 5.11
C GLN A 197 -42.69 22.29 5.71
N PRO A 198 -43.38 23.43 5.91
CA PRO A 198 -42.72 24.67 6.28
C PRO A 198 -42.40 24.73 7.78
N LEU A 199 -41.15 25.12 8.10
CA LEU A 199 -40.67 25.41 9.45
C LEU A 199 -41.14 26.80 9.94
N PRO A 200 -41.47 26.98 11.23
CA PRO A 200 -41.79 28.28 11.79
C PRO A 200 -40.54 29.13 12.09
N ARG A 201 -40.77 30.44 12.08
CA ARG A 201 -39.82 31.55 12.04
C ARG A 201 -38.87 31.63 13.25
N ARG A 202 -37.64 32.07 12.97
CA ARG A 202 -36.60 32.46 13.93
C ARG A 202 -37.00 33.66 14.79
N THR A 203 -36.50 33.69 16.03
CA THR A 203 -36.17 34.93 16.76
C THR A 203 -34.65 35.08 16.92
N PRO A 204 -34.14 36.31 17.05
CA PRO A 204 -32.75 36.68 16.76
C PRO A 204 -31.94 37.06 18.01
N GLY A 205 -30.62 36.90 17.95
CA GLY A 205 -29.72 37.61 18.85
C GLY A 205 -28.32 37.02 18.95
N ALA A 206 -27.36 37.70 18.30
CA ALA A 206 -26.04 38.08 18.82
C ALA A 206 -24.93 37.96 17.75
N ASN A 207 -24.61 39.12 17.16
CA ASN A 207 -23.28 39.69 16.85
C ASN A 207 -22.15 38.72 16.44
N GLY A 208 -21.46 38.84 15.30
CA GLY A 208 -21.22 39.99 14.45
C GLY A 208 -19.71 40.09 14.15
N HIS A 209 -19.34 39.94 12.86
CA HIS A 209 -18.25 40.68 12.16
C HIS A 209 -16.80 40.14 12.33
N HIS A 210 -15.91 39.95 11.31
CA HIS A 210 -15.86 40.32 9.88
C HIS A 210 -14.85 39.48 9.03
N HIS A 211 -15.24 39.23 7.77
CA HIS A 211 -14.54 39.24 6.46
C HIS A 211 -13.13 38.62 6.20
N ARG A 212 -13.07 37.74 5.18
CA ARG A 212 -12.25 37.92 3.94
C ARG A 212 -12.78 37.03 2.80
N GLY A 213 -12.78 37.56 1.58
CA GLY A 213 -13.63 37.14 0.45
C GLY A 213 -13.03 36.19 -0.59
N GLY A 214 -13.90 35.77 -1.51
CA GLY A 214 -13.62 35.08 -2.77
C GLY A 214 -14.92 34.98 -3.58
N GLN A 215 -15.00 35.66 -4.73
CA GLN A 215 -16.15 35.57 -5.65
C GLN A 215 -16.19 34.21 -6.36
N PRO A 216 -17.38 33.61 -6.59
CA PRO A 216 -17.52 32.53 -7.56
C PRO A 216 -17.62 33.08 -8.99
N ILE A 217 -16.89 32.42 -9.89
CA ILE A 217 -16.89 32.58 -11.36
C ILE A 217 -18.29 32.20 -11.90
N PRO A 218 -18.84 32.91 -12.90
CA PRO A 218 -20.12 32.55 -13.49
C PRO A 218 -20.01 31.24 -14.30
N PRO A 219 -21.00 30.34 -14.25
CA PRO A 219 -20.98 29.12 -15.06
C PRO A 219 -21.19 29.46 -16.54
N ALA A 220 -20.29 28.98 -17.40
CA ALA A 220 -20.43 29.03 -18.85
C ALA A 220 -21.51 28.03 -19.33
N PRO A 221 -22.31 28.36 -20.35
CA PRO A 221 -23.37 27.50 -20.85
C PRO A 221 -22.79 26.26 -21.56
N ALA A 222 -23.36 25.09 -21.26
CA ALA A 222 -23.07 23.85 -21.93
C ALA A 222 -23.49 23.94 -23.40
N GLY A 223 -22.51 23.99 -24.31
CA GLY A 223 -22.77 24.01 -25.76
C GLY A 223 -21.58 24.29 -26.68
N ALA A 224 -20.36 24.54 -26.16
CA ALA A 224 -19.24 24.95 -27.01
C ALA A 224 -17.95 24.13 -26.79
N ILE A 225 -18.06 22.80 -26.80
CA ILE A 225 -16.87 21.94 -26.97
C ILE A 225 -17.05 21.17 -28.27
N ASP A 226 -16.28 21.57 -29.29
CA ASP A 226 -16.25 20.93 -30.59
C ASP A 226 -15.46 19.59 -30.48
N PRO A 227 -16.11 18.44 -30.71
CA PRO A 227 -15.50 17.12 -30.53
C PRO A 227 -14.32 16.86 -31.49
N SER A 228 -14.22 17.56 -32.62
CA SER A 228 -13.09 17.42 -33.55
C SER A 228 -11.79 18.01 -33.01
N ALA A 229 -11.86 19.07 -32.19
CA ALA A 229 -10.67 19.67 -31.56
C ALA A 229 -10.12 18.79 -30.42
N ALA A 230 -11.01 18.07 -29.72
CA ALA A 230 -10.65 17.12 -28.67
C ALA A 230 -10.02 15.82 -29.23
N LEU A 231 -10.47 15.37 -30.41
CA LEU A 231 -9.89 14.20 -31.09
C LEU A 231 -8.51 14.49 -31.69
N ALA A 232 -8.27 15.71 -32.20
CA ALA A 232 -6.94 16.12 -32.69
C ALA A 232 -5.89 16.18 -31.56
N THR A 233 -6.29 16.52 -30.33
CA THR A 233 -5.41 16.52 -29.16
C THR A 233 -5.15 15.11 -28.62
N LEU A 234 -6.11 14.19 -28.75
CA LEU A 234 -5.93 12.77 -28.40
C LEU A 234 -5.07 12.01 -29.42
N SER A 235 -5.19 12.30 -30.73
CA SER A 235 -4.34 11.68 -31.76
C SER A 235 -2.87 12.16 -31.68
N ALA A 236 -2.61 13.37 -31.19
CA ALA A 236 -1.25 13.85 -30.91
C ALA A 236 -0.59 13.16 -29.71
N LEU A 237 -1.38 12.59 -28.78
CA LEU A 237 -0.90 11.78 -27.66
C LEU A 237 -0.70 10.30 -28.01
N SER A 238 -1.14 9.86 -29.21
CA SER A 238 -1.25 8.44 -29.56
C SER A 238 -0.38 8.00 -30.76
N GLY A 239 0.55 8.82 -31.26
CA GLY A 239 1.31 8.51 -32.49
C GLY A 239 2.84 8.58 -32.39
N GLY A 240 3.51 7.42 -32.36
CA GLY A 240 4.87 7.18 -32.88
C GLY A 240 5.89 6.70 -31.82
N ARG A 241 6.42 5.47 -31.85
CA ARG A 241 6.79 4.61 -32.98
C ARG A 241 6.68 3.10 -32.68
N SER A 242 6.18 2.36 -33.67
CA SER A 242 6.17 0.89 -33.82
C SER A 242 7.46 0.40 -34.56
N PRO A 243 7.52 -0.83 -35.14
CA PRO A 243 8.06 -2.08 -34.59
C PRO A 243 9.28 -2.60 -35.38
N MET A 244 10.07 -3.55 -34.85
CA MET A 244 10.74 -4.57 -35.69
C MET A 244 10.95 -5.88 -34.92
N LEU A 245 10.56 -6.96 -35.61
CA LEU A 245 10.72 -8.37 -35.28
C LEU A 245 12.18 -8.74 -35.00
N HIS A 246 12.45 -9.61 -34.02
CA HIS A 246 13.43 -10.69 -34.16
C HIS A 246 13.14 -11.86 -33.21
N VAL A 247 13.25 -13.05 -33.80
CA VAL A 247 13.14 -14.40 -33.23
C VAL A 247 14.37 -14.74 -32.35
N ALA A 248 14.14 -15.63 -31.37
CA ALA A 248 15.07 -16.52 -30.65
C ALA A 248 15.96 -15.98 -29.50
N GLY A 249 15.73 -16.54 -28.30
CA GLY A 249 16.76 -17.10 -27.40
C GLY A 249 17.55 -16.18 -26.46
N THR A 250 17.27 -16.29 -25.14
CA THR A 250 18.11 -15.93 -23.94
C THR A 250 18.36 -14.44 -23.63
N PRO A 251 18.88 -14.08 -22.43
CA PRO A 251 18.34 -14.15 -21.05
C PRO A 251 17.81 -12.78 -20.54
N SER A 252 17.12 -12.76 -19.39
CA SER A 252 16.42 -11.60 -18.80
C SER A 252 17.26 -10.31 -18.68
N THR A 253 16.76 -9.22 -19.27
CA THR A 253 17.29 -7.85 -19.17
C THR A 253 16.62 -7.11 -17.99
N PRO A 254 17.35 -6.29 -17.20
CA PRO A 254 16.75 -5.49 -16.13
C PRO A 254 15.75 -4.45 -16.66
N PRO A 255 14.73 -4.05 -15.86
CA PRO A 255 13.74 -3.08 -16.27
C PRO A 255 14.38 -1.74 -16.66
N PRO A 256 13.78 -0.98 -17.59
CA PRO A 256 14.34 0.29 -18.05
C PRO A 256 14.42 1.32 -16.93
N PRO A 257 15.46 2.17 -16.89
CA PRO A 257 15.60 3.24 -15.90
C PRO A 257 14.48 4.27 -16.05
N LEU A 258 14.03 4.83 -14.93
CA LEU A 258 12.99 5.86 -14.91
C LEU A 258 13.49 7.14 -15.62
N PRO A 259 12.62 7.81 -16.41
CA PRO A 259 12.98 9.05 -17.11
C PRO A 259 13.42 10.13 -16.13
N SER A 260 14.55 10.76 -16.43
CA SER A 260 15.16 11.83 -15.63
C SER A 260 14.21 13.02 -15.44
N PRO A 261 14.36 13.83 -14.38
CA PRO A 261 13.52 15.01 -14.11
C PRO A 261 13.51 16.03 -15.27
N SER A 262 14.57 16.05 -16.09
CA SER A 262 14.64 16.88 -17.31
C SER A 262 13.76 16.38 -18.46
N SER A 263 13.38 15.09 -18.47
CA SER A 263 12.58 14.47 -19.53
C SER A 263 11.08 14.48 -19.22
N ASP A 264 10.68 14.46 -17.94
CA ASP A 264 9.27 14.58 -17.53
C ASP A 264 9.12 15.35 -16.21
N PRO A 265 9.12 16.69 -16.23
CA PRO A 265 9.08 17.50 -15.02
C PRO A 265 7.75 17.44 -14.25
N ARG A 266 6.69 16.85 -14.83
CA ARG A 266 5.36 16.78 -14.19
C ARG A 266 5.26 15.65 -13.16
N ARG A 267 6.13 14.65 -13.29
CA ARG A 267 6.25 13.50 -12.40
C ARG A 267 7.07 13.79 -11.14
N TRP A 268 7.97 14.76 -11.20
CA TRP A 268 8.95 15.01 -10.16
C TRP A 268 8.56 16.21 -9.29
N GLN A 269 8.53 16.01 -7.98
CA GLN A 269 8.36 17.07 -7.01
C GLN A 269 9.72 17.72 -6.69
N ARG A 270 9.83 19.03 -6.90
CA ARG A 270 11.03 19.80 -6.56
C ARG A 270 11.04 20.18 -5.08
N ILE A 271 12.18 20.01 -4.43
CA ILE A 271 12.44 20.33 -3.03
C ILE A 271 13.74 21.13 -2.93
N GLU A 272 13.69 22.28 -2.27
CA GLU A 272 14.88 23.04 -1.90
C GLU A 272 15.45 22.50 -0.57
N VAL A 273 16.73 22.18 -0.55
CA VAL A 273 17.38 21.57 0.63
C VAL A 273 17.71 22.66 1.65
N THR A 274 17.14 22.54 2.86
CA THR A 274 17.46 23.42 3.98
C THR A 274 18.34 22.71 5.02
N PRO A 275 19.07 23.45 5.88
CA PRO A 275 19.82 22.85 6.99
C PRO A 275 18.94 22.09 7.99
N GLU A 276 17.63 22.34 8.00
CA GLU A 276 16.66 21.61 8.83
C GLU A 276 16.34 20.24 8.22
N HIS A 277 16.19 20.13 6.90
CA HIS A 277 15.98 18.85 6.22
C HIS A 277 17.18 17.90 6.40
N LEU A 278 18.40 18.42 6.42
CA LEU A 278 19.62 17.63 6.69
C LEU A 278 19.73 17.15 8.15
N ARG A 279 19.01 17.78 9.08
CA ARG A 279 18.90 17.36 10.49
C ARG A 279 17.71 16.43 10.73
N GLY A 280 17.01 16.02 9.67
CA GLY A 280 15.85 15.13 9.75
C GLY A 280 14.54 15.84 10.05
N GLY A 281 14.47 17.16 9.84
CA GLY A 281 13.21 17.90 9.94
C GLY A 281 12.23 17.52 8.82
N PRO A 282 10.92 17.68 9.06
CA PRO A 282 9.89 17.31 8.11
C PRO A 282 9.95 18.17 6.86
N VAL A 283 9.72 17.55 5.69
CA VAL A 283 9.77 18.23 4.40
C VAL A 283 8.36 18.38 3.83
N PRO A 284 7.83 19.61 3.68
CA PRO A 284 6.48 19.81 3.18
C PRO A 284 6.34 19.40 1.72
N VAL A 285 5.19 18.81 1.41
CA VAL A 285 4.83 18.31 0.08
C VAL A 285 3.53 18.98 -0.37
N PRO A 286 3.36 19.29 -1.66
CA PRO A 286 2.08 19.80 -2.16
C PRO A 286 0.96 18.77 -2.02
N GLU A 287 -0.23 19.22 -1.63
CA GLU A 287 -1.41 18.35 -1.46
C GLU A 287 -1.75 17.57 -2.74
N GLY A 288 -1.64 18.21 -3.91
CA GLY A 288 -1.91 17.57 -5.20
C GLY A 288 -0.97 16.38 -5.48
N TYR A 289 0.29 16.47 -5.07
CA TYR A 289 1.25 15.37 -5.20
C TYR A 289 0.93 14.24 -4.20
N ALA A 290 0.59 14.57 -2.95
CA ALA A 290 0.16 13.56 -1.98
C ALA A 290 -1.14 12.84 -2.41
N ALA A 291 -2.10 13.57 -3.01
CA ALA A 291 -3.34 13.01 -3.53
C ALA A 291 -3.10 12.06 -4.73
N GLN A 292 -2.13 12.36 -5.61
CA GLN A 292 -1.71 11.47 -6.70
C GLN A 292 -1.12 10.14 -6.17
N LEU A 293 -0.45 10.19 -5.01
CA LEU A 293 0.03 9.01 -4.30
C LEU A 293 -1.08 8.30 -3.49
N GLY A 294 -2.33 8.73 -3.63
CA GLY A 294 -3.48 8.15 -2.95
C GLY A 294 -3.59 8.51 -1.46
N MET A 295 -2.80 9.47 -0.97
CA MET A 295 -2.88 9.89 0.42
C MET A 295 -4.10 10.77 0.67
N ARG A 296 -4.77 10.51 1.80
CA ARG A 296 -5.84 11.36 2.34
C ARG A 296 -5.40 12.01 3.65
N PRO A 297 -6.03 13.12 4.08
CA PRO A 297 -5.80 13.70 5.39
C PRO A 297 -5.91 12.66 6.51
N GLY A 298 -4.91 12.60 7.38
CA GLY A 298 -4.82 11.61 8.47
C GLY A 298 -4.27 10.23 8.08
N THR A 299 -3.86 10.05 6.82
CA THR A 299 -3.24 8.80 6.35
C THR A 299 -1.71 8.91 6.42
N LEU A 300 -1.06 7.75 6.56
CA LEU A 300 0.40 7.61 6.54
C LEU A 300 0.76 6.64 5.41
N LEU A 301 1.76 7.00 4.62
CA LEU A 301 2.26 6.23 3.49
C LEU A 301 3.76 5.99 3.70
N SER A 302 4.16 4.72 3.80
CA SER A 302 5.57 4.35 3.86
C SER A 302 6.09 4.06 2.46
N VAL A 303 7.20 4.68 2.10
CA VAL A 303 7.89 4.50 0.82
C VAL A 303 9.35 4.13 1.07
N THR A 304 9.92 3.34 0.17
CA THR A 304 11.33 2.92 0.22
C THR A 304 12.17 3.90 -0.56
N GLY A 305 12.97 4.70 0.14
CA GLY A 305 13.95 5.58 -0.47
C GLY A 305 15.19 4.86 -1.03
N PRO A 306 16.08 5.61 -1.70
CA PRO A 306 17.29 5.06 -2.27
C PRO A 306 18.18 4.41 -1.20
N GLY A 307 18.62 3.17 -1.46
CA GLY A 307 19.38 2.38 -0.49
C GLY A 307 18.55 1.64 0.55
N ASP A 308 17.28 1.36 0.24
CA ASP A 308 16.33 0.61 1.08
C ASP A 308 15.99 1.29 2.42
N ASN A 309 16.12 2.61 2.49
CA ASN A 309 15.73 3.41 3.65
C ASN A 309 14.20 3.58 3.68
N ALA A 310 13.56 3.30 4.82
CA ALA A 310 12.14 3.59 4.99
C ALA A 310 11.94 5.10 5.17
N ILE A 311 11.06 5.67 4.36
CA ILE A 311 10.67 7.08 4.41
C ILE A 311 9.17 7.12 4.60
N VAL A 312 8.73 7.93 5.55
CA VAL A 312 7.32 8.07 5.86
C VAL A 312 6.83 9.39 5.31
N LEU A 313 5.75 9.35 4.54
CA LEU A 313 4.95 10.50 4.16
C LEU A 313 3.70 10.50 5.05
N VAL A 314 3.47 11.59 5.78
CA VAL A 314 2.41 11.70 6.78
C VAL A 314 1.69 13.04 6.65
N TRP A 315 0.40 13.07 6.94
CA TRP A 315 -0.34 14.32 7.08
C TRP A 315 -0.10 14.93 8.47
N GLN A 316 0.66 16.02 8.56
CA GLN A 316 0.82 16.80 9.79
C GLN A 316 -0.11 18.01 9.75
N GLY A 317 -1.21 17.95 10.51
CA GLY A 317 -2.21 19.01 10.54
C GLY A 317 -2.95 19.13 9.21
N GLN A 318 -2.75 20.24 8.49
CA GLN A 318 -3.33 20.50 7.17
C GLN A 318 -2.37 20.28 5.99
N GLN A 319 -1.13 19.82 6.23
CA GLN A 319 -0.13 19.70 5.18
C GLN A 319 0.50 18.30 5.17
N PRO A 320 0.64 17.65 4.00
CA PRO A 320 1.42 16.44 3.88
C PRO A 320 2.92 16.77 3.96
N VAL A 321 3.64 15.99 4.74
CA VAL A 321 5.08 16.15 4.95
C VAL A 321 5.78 14.80 4.90
N PHE A 322 6.97 14.75 4.31
CA PHE A 322 7.88 13.65 4.56
C PHE A 322 8.44 13.81 5.96
N ASP A 323 8.32 12.79 6.80
CA ASP A 323 8.74 12.83 8.20
C ASP A 323 10.25 13.08 8.32
N SER A 324 11.05 12.39 7.49
CA SER A 324 12.46 12.69 7.30
C SER A 324 12.96 12.23 5.93
N LEU A 325 13.55 13.15 5.17
CA LEU A 325 14.29 12.85 3.93
C LEU A 325 15.81 12.81 4.15
N GLN A 326 16.27 12.95 5.40
CA GLN A 326 17.70 13.00 5.72
C GLN A 326 18.51 11.82 5.13
N PRO A 327 18.06 10.54 5.21
CA PRO A 327 18.82 9.42 4.64
C PRO A 327 19.04 9.54 3.13
N VAL A 328 18.07 10.12 2.42
CA VAL A 328 18.13 10.34 0.97
C VAL A 328 19.09 11.48 0.64
N LEU A 329 18.95 12.60 1.35
CA LEU A 329 19.77 13.79 1.14
C LEU A 329 21.24 13.53 1.46
N MET A 330 21.53 12.78 2.53
CA MET A 330 22.89 12.34 2.87
C MET A 330 23.49 11.45 1.78
N ARG A 331 22.70 10.53 1.22
CA ARG A 331 23.17 9.63 0.15
C ARG A 331 23.44 10.36 -1.16
N LEU A 332 22.62 11.37 -1.48
CA LEU A 332 22.84 12.27 -2.62
C LEU A 332 23.93 13.31 -2.36
N ASN A 333 24.52 13.33 -1.17
CA ASN A 333 25.56 14.26 -0.76
C ASN A 333 25.11 15.74 -0.91
N ALA A 334 23.81 15.98 -0.71
CA ALA A 334 23.15 17.26 -0.92
C ALA A 334 23.56 18.31 0.13
N ARG A 335 23.68 19.55 -0.30
CA ARG A 335 24.04 20.71 0.53
C ARG A 335 22.85 21.66 0.70
N PRO A 336 22.83 22.48 1.76
CA PRO A 336 21.85 23.54 1.87
C PRO A 336 21.88 24.45 0.63
N GLY A 337 20.72 24.66 0.00
CA GLY A 337 20.55 25.41 -1.23
C GLY A 337 20.45 24.55 -2.50
N ASP A 338 20.74 23.25 -2.43
CA ASP A 338 20.61 22.35 -3.58
C ASP A 338 19.13 22.09 -3.92
N GLN A 339 18.87 21.82 -5.21
CA GLN A 339 17.54 21.45 -5.69
C GLN A 339 17.48 19.93 -5.90
N VAL A 340 16.66 19.26 -5.09
CA VAL A 340 16.43 17.82 -5.17
C VAL A 340 15.05 17.57 -5.74
N TYR A 341 14.99 16.71 -6.74
CA TYR A 341 13.75 16.24 -7.33
C TYR A 341 13.45 14.87 -6.77
N VAL A 342 12.24 14.69 -6.25
CA VAL A 342 11.76 13.41 -5.74
C VAL A 342 10.54 12.96 -6.53
N THR A 343 10.46 11.67 -6.82
CA THR A 343 9.25 11.03 -7.36
C THR A 343 9.01 9.75 -6.58
N VAL A 344 7.75 9.36 -6.44
CA VAL A 344 7.38 8.07 -5.88
C VAL A 344 6.75 7.23 -6.99
N ASP A 345 7.34 6.08 -7.28
CA ASP A 345 6.83 5.11 -8.24
C ASP A 345 6.47 3.82 -7.49
N GLY A 346 5.18 3.52 -7.41
CA GLY A 346 4.65 2.47 -6.54
C GLY A 346 5.01 2.72 -5.07
N TYR A 347 5.92 1.91 -4.53
CA TYR A 347 6.42 2.01 -3.15
C TYR A 347 7.86 2.52 -3.06
N ARG A 348 8.48 2.91 -4.17
CA ARG A 348 9.87 3.40 -4.20
C ARG A 348 9.90 4.90 -4.37
N LEU A 349 10.65 5.56 -3.49
CA LEU A 349 11.01 6.97 -3.63
C LEU A 349 12.33 7.04 -4.38
N GLU A 350 12.31 7.65 -5.55
CA GLU A 350 13.50 8.04 -6.27
C GLU A 350 13.80 9.50 -6.02
N ALA A 351 15.08 9.82 -5.92
CA ALA A 351 15.54 11.17 -5.72
C ALA A 351 16.77 11.44 -6.58
N GLN A 352 16.77 12.58 -7.27
CA GLN A 352 17.88 13.02 -8.10
C GLN A 352 18.24 14.45 -7.76
N LEU A 353 19.55 14.69 -7.58
CA LEU A 353 20.09 16.03 -7.41
C LEU A 353 20.31 16.63 -8.80
N THR A 354 19.79 17.83 -9.04
CA THR A 354 20.14 18.58 -10.27
C THR A 354 21.11 19.67 -9.84
N GLY A 355 22.34 19.59 -10.36
CA GLY A 355 23.39 20.57 -10.11
C GLY A 355 23.17 21.90 -10.81
#